data_AF-A0A1B9NL87-F1
#
_entry.id   AF-A0A1B9NL87-F1
#
_cell.length_a   1.000
_cell.length_b   1.000
_cell.length_c   1.000
_cell.angle_alpha   90.00
_cell.angle_beta   90.00
_cell.angle_gamma   90.00
#
_symmetry.space_group_name_H-M   'P 1'
#
loop_
_entity.id
_entity.type
_entity.pdbx_description
1 polymer ?
#
loop_
_entity_poly.entity_id
_entity_poly.type
_entity_poly.pdbx_seq_one_letter_code
_entity_poly.pdbx_strand_id
1 'polypeptide(L)' 'MRKPLVNHCPLGINHMLDKIAYDYVRAIREPEANTAKIKQQLAERVKKYSEEDKEKLRELIQKWLTK' A
#
# COMPACT_ATOMS: atom_id res chain seq x y z
N MET A 1 -7.68 19.97 -21.41
CA MET A 1 -6.34 19.36 -21.28
C MET A 1 -6.28 18.55 -19.99
N ARG A 2 -6.36 17.22 -20.05
CA ARG A 2 -6.20 16.36 -18.86
C ARG A 2 -4.73 16.39 -18.46
N LYS A 3 -4.39 17.15 -17.42
CA LYS A 3 -3.05 17.14 -16.82
C LYS A 3 -2.74 15.69 -16.42
N PRO A 4 -1.62 15.09 -16.87
CA PRO A 4 -1.12 13.92 -16.17
C PRO A 4 -0.74 14.40 -14.78
N LEU A 5 -1.50 13.99 -13.76
CA LEU A 5 -1.10 14.14 -12.37
C LEU A 5 0.06 13.18 -12.12
N VAL A 6 1.19 13.41 -12.79
CA VAL A 6 2.49 12.98 -12.29
C VAL A 6 2.70 13.79 -11.02
N ASN A 7 2.18 13.22 -9.93
CA ASN A 7 2.26 13.75 -8.59
C ASN A 7 3.74 13.91 -8.24
N HIS A 8 4.28 15.10 -8.48
CA HIS A 8 5.53 15.54 -7.89
C HIS A 8 5.24 15.86 -6.43
N CYS A 9 4.87 14.82 -5.66
CA CYS A 9 4.55 14.96 -4.25
C CYS A 9 5.87 15.11 -3.48
N PRO A 10 6.04 16.17 -2.65
CA PRO A 10 7.22 16.31 -1.78
C PRO A 10 7.34 15.20 -0.71
N LEU A 11 6.39 14.26 -0.67
CA LEU A 11 6.25 13.18 0.30
C LEU A 11 6.97 11.86 -0.09
N GLY A 12 7.59 11.79 -1.27
CA GLY A 12 8.47 10.68 -1.68
C GLY A 12 7.86 9.28 -1.54
N ILE A 13 8.68 8.32 -1.10
CA ILE A 13 8.33 6.91 -0.90
C ILE A 13 7.17 6.73 0.11
N ASN A 14 7.07 7.57 1.14
CA ASN A 14 6.06 7.40 2.20
C ASN A 14 4.62 7.51 1.68
N HIS A 15 4.34 8.46 0.78
CA HIS A 15 2.99 8.57 0.18
C HIS A 15 2.70 7.39 -0.76
N MET A 16 3.72 6.87 -1.43
CA MET A 16 3.57 5.67 -2.25
C MET A 16 3.25 4.43 -1.38
N LEU A 17 3.92 4.28 -0.23
CA LEU A 17 3.64 3.22 0.74
C LEU A 17 2.23 3.36 1.35
N ASP A 18 1.80 4.57 1.73
CA ASP A 18 0.45 4.79 2.25
C ASP A 18 -0.63 4.42 1.24
N LYS A 19 -0.44 4.77 -0.04
CA LYS A 19 -1.34 4.35 -1.11
C LYS A 19 -1.39 2.83 -1.27
N ILE A 20 -0.24 2.14 -1.18
CA ILE A 20 -0.18 0.68 -1.23
C ILE A 20 -0.91 0.06 -0.04
N ALA A 21 -0.71 0.61 1.17
CA ALA A 21 -1.38 0.17 2.39
C ALA A 21 -2.90 0.33 2.28
N TYR A 22 -3.37 1.49 1.83
CA TYR A 22 -4.79 1.76 1.63
C TYR A 22 -5.41 0.82 0.58
N ASP A 23 -4.76 0.65 -0.57
CA ASP A 23 -5.23 -0.24 -1.65
C ASP A 23 -5.32 -1.70 -1.17
N TYR A 24 -4.32 -2.15 -0.40
CA TYR A 24 -4.33 -3.47 0.25
C TYR A 24 -5.49 -3.61 1.24
N VAL A 25 -5.67 -2.66 2.16
CA VAL A 25 -6.74 -2.72 3.18
C VAL A 25 -8.12 -2.68 2.53
N ARG A 26 -8.29 -1.88 1.48
CA ARG A 26 -9.51 -1.86 0.69
C ARG A 26 -9.77 -3.20 0.00
N ALA A 27 -8.75 -3.77 -0.66
CA ALA A 27 -8.88 -5.04 -1.34
C ALA A 27 -9.25 -6.19 -0.39
N ILE A 28 -8.72 -6.22 0.84
CA ILE A 28 -9.08 -7.27 1.83
C ILE A 28 -10.44 -7.02 2.53
N ARG A 29 -10.99 -5.81 2.44
CA ARG A 29 -12.33 -5.48 2.96
C ARG A 29 -13.45 -5.87 2.00
N GLU A 30 -13.14 -6.17 0.74
CA GLU A 30 -14.14 -6.66 -0.21
C GLU A 30 -14.59 -8.09 0.17
N PRO A 31 -15.91 -8.39 0.19
CA PRO A 31 -16.44 -9.64 0.73
C PRO A 31 -16.04 -10.89 -0.08
N GLU A 32 -15.70 -10.74 -1.35
CA GLU A 32 -15.23 -11.82 -2.23
C GLU A 32 -13.68 -11.84 -2.39
N ALA A 33 -12.99 -11.02 -1.60
CA ALA A 33 -11.55 -10.89 -1.70
C ALA A 33 -10.82 -12.17 -1.29
N ASN A 34 -10.01 -12.70 -2.20
CA ASN A 34 -9.05 -13.73 -1.84
C ASN A 34 -7.87 -13.11 -1.08
N THR A 35 -8.02 -13.01 0.24
CA THR A 35 -7.02 -12.40 1.14
C THR A 35 -5.65 -13.04 1.02
N ALA A 36 -5.56 -14.35 0.72
CA ALA A 36 -4.29 -15.04 0.52
C ALA A 36 -3.57 -14.53 -0.75
N LYS A 37 -4.30 -14.41 -1.85
CA LYS A 37 -3.77 -13.86 -3.12
C LYS A 37 -3.36 -12.39 -2.97
N ILE A 38 -4.13 -11.60 -2.23
CA ILE A 38 -3.83 -10.18 -1.99
C ILE A 38 -2.58 -10.02 -1.11
N LYS A 39 -2.43 -10.84 -0.07
CA LYS A 39 -1.20 -10.90 0.76
C LYS A 39 0.03 -11.28 -0.05
N GLN A 40 -0.10 -12.25 -0.95
CA GLN A 40 1.00 -12.67 -1.83
C GLN A 40 1.42 -11.54 -2.78
N GLN A 41 0.47 -10.88 -3.43
CA GLN A 41 0.77 -9.74 -4.31
C GLN A 41 1.43 -8.57 -3.54
N LEU A 42 0.99 -8.31 -2.31
CA LEU A 42 1.64 -7.32 -1.45
C LEU A 42 3.08 -7.74 -1.15
N ALA A 43 3.31 -8.99 -0.73
CA ALA A 43 4.63 -9.53 -0.42
C ALA A 43 5.60 -9.41 -1.61
N GLU A 44 5.14 -9.72 -2.83
CA GLU A 44 5.94 -9.57 -4.04
C GLU A 44 6.25 -8.12 -4.36
N ARG A 45 5.26 -7.22 -4.23
CA ARG A 45 5.47 -5.78 -4.40
C ARG A 45 6.50 -5.24 -3.42
N VAL A 46 6.42 -5.62 -2.15
CA VAL A 46 7.32 -5.11 -1.10
C VAL A 46 8.69 -5.79 -1.10
N LYS A 47 8.86 -6.90 -1.83
CA LYS A 47 10.13 -7.65 -1.88
C LYS A 47 11.32 -6.79 -2.30
N LYS A 48 11.08 -5.85 -3.23
CA LYS A 48 12.08 -4.89 -3.76
C LYS A 48 12.34 -3.68 -2.84
N TYR A 49 11.59 -3.53 -1.76
CA TYR A 49 11.74 -2.43 -0.81
C TYR A 49 12.65 -2.81 0.35
N SER A 50 13.27 -1.80 0.97
CA SER A 50 14.12 -1.95 2.15
C SER A 50 13.31 -2.41 3.37
N GLU A 51 14.00 -2.90 4.40
CA GLU A 51 13.35 -3.33 5.65
C GLU A 51 12.62 -2.15 6.33
N GLU A 52 13.20 -0.95 6.33
CA GLU A 52 12.55 0.26 6.85
C GLU A 52 11.23 0.58 6.15
N ASP A 53 11.17 0.41 4.82
CA ASP A 53 9.96 0.66 4.04
C ASP A 53 8.89 -0.40 4.30
N LYS A 54 9.31 -1.66 4.50
CA LYS A 54 8.40 -2.77 4.88
C LYS A 54 7.82 -2.54 6.26
N GLU A 55 8.62 -2.07 7.20
CA GLU A 55 8.18 -1.74 8.56
C GLU A 55 7.16 -0.60 8.54
N LYS A 56 7.48 0.51 7.88
CA LYS A 56 6.55 1.64 7.69
C LYS A 56 5.25 1.20 7.02
N LEU A 57 5.33 0.37 5.99
CA LEU A 57 4.13 -0.13 5.32
C LEU A 57 3.27 -0.97 6.27
N ARG A 58 3.89 -1.77 7.13
CA ARG A 58 3.18 -2.59 8.13
C ARG A 58 2.47 -1.72 9.15
N GLU A 59 3.12 -0.65 9.64
CA GLU A 59 2.50 0.35 10.51
C GLU A 59 1.31 1.05 9.82
N LEU A 60 1.47 1.44 8.56
CA LEU A 60 0.39 2.08 7.79
C LEU A 60 -0.80 1.12 7.60
N ILE A 61 -0.55 -0.14 7.25
CA ILE A 61 -1.61 -1.16 7.11
C ILE A 61 -2.34 -1.34 8.44
N GLN A 62 -1.63 -1.43 9.57
CA GLN A 62 -2.27 -1.53 10.88
C GLN A 62 -3.14 -0.32 11.18
N LYS A 63 -2.63 0.90 10.94
CA LYS A 63 -3.38 2.14 11.13
C LYS A 63 -4.68 2.17 10.32
N TRP A 64 -4.66 1.66 9.10
CA TRP A 64 -5.84 1.56 8.24
C TRP A 64 -6.81 0.45 8.66
N LEU A 65 -6.32 -0.63 9.25
CA LEU A 65 -7.13 -1.74 9.76
C LEU A 65 -7.82 -1.41 11.09
N THR A 66 -7.14 -0.67 11.97
CA THR A 66 -7.66 -0.27 13.29
C THR A 66 -8.70 0.85 13.22
N LYS A 67 -8.91 1.46 12.04
CA LYS A 67 -9.82 2.58 11.80
C LYS A 67 -11.15 2.13 11.21
#